data_AF-A0A350NZC1-F1
#
_entry.id   AF-A0A350NZC1-F1
#
_cell.length_a   1.000
_cell.length_b   1.000
_cell.length_c   1.000
_cell.angle_alpha   90.00
_cell.angle_beta   90.00
_cell.angle_gamma   90.00
#
_symmetry.space_group_name_H-M   'P 1'
#
loop_
_entity.id
_entity.type
_entity.pdbx_description
1 polymer ?
#
loop_
_entity_poly.entity_id
_entity_poly.type
_entity_poly.pdbx_seq_one_letter_code
_entity_poly.pdbx_strand_id
1 'polypeptide(L)'
;MSEVKTIFIDAVEGAKVAVFKGASNQIGAASTPEMLAYILKTHKIFGEVMFCSAMDFATEAGFDDDGDARKMFHDAVALIEK
;
A
#
# COMPACT_ATOMS: atom_id res chain seq x y z
N MET A 1 22.30 -14.63 -0.02
CA MET A 1 20.89 -14.59 0.42
C MET A 1 20.32 -13.26 0.00
N SER A 2 19.33 -13.24 -0.88
CA SER A 2 18.50 -12.04 -1.07
C SER A 2 17.68 -11.86 0.20
N GLU A 3 17.93 -10.78 0.95
CA GLU A 3 17.12 -10.45 2.14
C GLU A 3 15.65 -10.38 1.73
N VAL A 4 14.82 -11.20 2.37
CA VAL A 4 13.36 -11.04 2.31
C VAL A 4 13.05 -9.79 3.10
N LYS A 5 12.96 -8.66 2.40
CA LYS A 5 12.60 -7.38 3.03
C LYS A 5 11.09 -7.36 3.26
N THR A 6 10.68 -7.16 4.51
CA THR A 6 9.29 -6.92 4.90
C THR A 6 8.71 -5.78 4.07
N ILE A 7 7.48 -5.98 3.58
CA ILE A 7 6.76 -4.95 2.85
C ILE A 7 5.85 -4.22 3.83
N PHE A 8 5.97 -2.90 3.87
CA PHE A 8 5.08 -2.05 4.65
C PHE A 8 4.16 -1.27 3.73
N ILE A 9 2.91 -1.12 4.15
CA ILE A 9 1.88 -0.37 3.45
C ILE A 9 1.40 0.71 4.41
N ASP A 10 1.42 1.95 3.93
CA ASP A 10 1.11 3.12 4.75
C ASP A 10 0.20 4.10 4.02
N ALA A 11 -0.63 4.82 4.77
CA ALA A 11 -1.38 5.94 4.24
C ALA A 11 -0.50 7.20 4.33
N VAL A 12 -0.41 7.95 3.23
CA VAL A 12 0.42 9.15 3.14
C VAL A 12 -0.38 10.32 2.60
N GLU A 13 0.07 11.53 2.91
CA GLU A 13 -0.59 12.78 2.57
C GLU A 13 -1.07 12.86 1.10
N GLY A 14 -2.28 13.36 0.93
CA GLY A 14 -2.94 13.52 -0.37
C GLY A 14 -3.72 12.29 -0.81
N ALA A 15 -4.32 11.57 0.14
CA ALA A 15 -5.16 10.38 -0.08
C ALA A 15 -4.44 9.29 -0.89
N LYS A 16 -3.22 8.92 -0.47
CA LYS A 16 -2.40 7.92 -1.16
C LYS A 16 -2.04 6.76 -0.25
N VAL A 17 -1.92 5.58 -0.85
CA VAL A 17 -1.31 4.41 -0.23
C VAL A 17 0.11 4.23 -0.79
N ALA A 18 1.09 4.25 0.10
CA ALA A 18 2.51 4.06 -0.21
C ALA A 18 2.96 2.63 0.10
N VAL A 19 3.90 2.13 -0.71
CA VAL A 19 4.51 0.81 -0.55
C VAL A 19 5.99 0.99 -0.23
N PHE A 20 6.45 0.33 0.83
CA PHE A 20 7.84 0.36 1.28
C PHE A 20 8.43 -1.04 1.30
N LYS A 21 9.66 -1.18 0.81
CA LYS A 21 10.42 -2.44 0.80
C LYS A 21 11.54 -2.38 1.84
N GLY A 22 11.23 -2.77 3.06
CA GLY A 22 12.04 -2.52 4.26
C GLY A 22 11.77 -1.12 4.85
N ALA A 23 12.36 -0.86 6.01
CA ALA A 23 12.19 0.43 6.70
C ALA A 23 12.70 1.60 5.84
N SER A 24 11.89 2.66 5.74
CA SER A 24 12.22 3.93 5.07
C SER A 24 12.57 3.83 3.58
N ASN A 25 12.25 2.72 2.91
CA ASN A 25 12.52 2.55 1.48
C ASN A 25 11.22 2.52 0.67
N GLN A 26 10.68 3.71 0.38
CA GLN A 26 9.47 3.85 -0.42
C GLN A 26 9.77 3.50 -1.89
N ILE A 27 8.99 2.59 -2.45
CA ILE A 27 9.14 2.14 -3.84
C ILE A 27 7.99 2.63 -4.74
N GLY A 28 6.92 3.17 -4.15
CA GLY A 28 5.83 3.81 -4.88
C GLY A 28 4.73 4.32 -3.97
N ALA A 29 3.84 5.13 -4.52
CA ALA A 29 2.57 5.52 -3.90
C ALA A 29 1.50 5.67 -4.98
N ALA A 30 0.25 5.42 -4.61
CA ALA A 30 -0.88 5.45 -5.52
C ALA A 30 -2.08 6.12 -4.87
N SER A 31 -2.92 6.76 -5.68
CA SER A 31 -4.24 7.28 -5.29
C SER A 31 -5.40 6.47 -5.87
N THR A 32 -5.12 5.46 -6.71
CA THR A 32 -6.15 4.53 -7.23
C THR A 32 -5.73 3.06 -7.07
N PRO A 33 -6.68 2.12 -6.91
CA PRO A 33 -6.38 0.69 -6.76
C PRO A 33 -5.59 0.11 -7.94
N GLU A 34 -5.85 0.56 -9.17
CA GLU A 34 -5.16 0.09 -10.38
C GLU A 34 -3.68 0.47 -10.37
N MET A 35 -3.37 1.71 -9.94
CA MET A 35 -2.00 2.17 -9.83
C MET A 35 -1.25 1.44 -8.71
N LEU A 36 -1.94 1.17 -7.59
CA LEU A 36 -1.37 0.37 -6.50
C LEU A 36 -1.10 -1.08 -6.96
N ALA A 37 -2.05 -1.69 -7.66
CA ALA A 37 -1.89 -3.03 -8.22
C ALA A 37 -0.71 -3.08 -9.22
N TYR A 38 -0.54 -2.05 -10.04
CA TYR A 38 0.60 -1.91 -10.94
C TYR A 38 1.94 -1.85 -10.19
N ILE A 39 2.03 -1.08 -9.10
CA ILE A 39 3.24 -1.01 -8.26
C ILE A 39 3.54 -2.39 -7.66
N LEU A 40 2.56 -3.04 -7.06
CA LEU A 40 2.71 -4.36 -6.45
C LEU A 40 3.18 -5.42 -7.48
N LYS A 41 2.56 -5.46 -8.67
CA LYS A 41 2.97 -6.34 -9.78
C LYS A 41 4.40 -6.04 -10.25
N THR A 42 4.74 -4.76 -10.44
CA THR A 42 6.05 -4.32 -10.93
C THR A 42 7.18 -4.75 -9.98
N HIS A 43 6.95 -4.64 -8.67
CA HIS A 43 7.92 -5.00 -7.64
C HIS A 43 7.84 -6.46 -7.17
N LYS A 44 6.95 -7.27 -7.78
CA LYS A 44 6.72 -8.69 -7.48
C LYS A 44 6.34 -8.94 -6.02
N ILE A 45 5.42 -8.13 -5.50
CA ILE A 45 4.90 -8.24 -4.13
C ILE A 45 3.62 -9.07 -4.17
N PHE A 46 3.70 -10.32 -3.70
CA PHE A 46 2.64 -11.32 -3.81
C PHE A 46 2.45 -12.12 -2.50
N GLY A 47 2.67 -11.50 -1.34
CA GLY A 47 2.64 -12.19 -0.06
C GLY A 47 2.25 -11.29 1.10
N GLU A 48 2.62 -11.69 2.31
CA GLU A 48 2.30 -10.95 3.52
C GLU A 48 2.90 -9.53 3.49
N VAL A 49 2.07 -8.57 3.87
CA VAL A 49 2.43 -7.17 4.04
C VAL A 49 2.08 -6.73 5.47
N MET A 50 2.76 -5.70 5.95
CA MET A 50 2.50 -5.09 7.25
C MET A 50 1.80 -3.75 7.02
N PHE A 51 0.62 -3.58 7.61
CA PHE A 51 -0.06 -2.28 7.60
C PHE A 51 0.48 -1.41 8.73
N CYS A 52 0.85 -0.18 8.39
CA CYS A 52 1.19 0.86 9.36
C CYS A 52 -0.07 1.48 9.96
N SER A 53 0.07 2.12 11.12
CA SER A 53 -1.07 2.68 11.87
C SER A 53 -1.81 3.79 11.12
N ALA A 54 -1.17 4.53 10.21
CA ALA A 54 -1.86 5.57 9.46
C ALA A 54 -2.93 5.00 8.51
N MET A 55 -2.86 3.70 8.18
CA MET A 55 -3.93 3.00 7.46
C MET A 55 -5.24 2.91 8.25
N ASP A 56 -5.18 3.01 9.58
CA ASP A 56 -6.36 3.01 10.47
C ASP A 56 -6.85 4.43 10.80
N PHE A 57 -6.06 5.46 10.47
CA PHE A 57 -6.38 6.89 10.64
C PHE A 57 -6.25 7.60 9.29
N ALA A 58 -6.79 6.99 8.23
CA ALA A 58 -6.58 7.43 6.86
C ALA A 58 -7.10 8.84 6.60
N THR A 59 -8.07 9.34 7.37
CA THR A 59 -8.54 10.72 7.26
C THR A 59 -7.43 11.75 7.54
N GLU A 60 -6.45 11.45 8.40
CA GLU A 60 -5.28 12.32 8.64
C GLU A 60 -4.37 12.44 7.41
N ALA A 61 -4.37 11.42 6.54
CA ALA A 61 -3.67 11.42 5.26
C ALA A 61 -4.48 12.06 4.12
N GLY A 62 -5.74 12.45 4.37
CA GLY A 62 -6.63 13.12 3.43
C GLY A 62 -7.62 12.21 2.71
N PHE A 63 -7.82 10.97 3.17
CA PHE A 63 -8.94 10.13 2.72
C PHE A 63 -10.28 10.60 3.31
N ASP A 64 -11.40 10.17 2.71
CA ASP A 64 -12.74 10.56 3.17
C ASP A 64 -13.16 9.80 4.44
N ASP A 65 -12.77 8.53 4.56
CA ASP A 65 -13.00 7.67 5.72
C ASP A 65 -11.72 6.94 6.17
N ASP A 66 -11.62 6.66 7.47
CA ASP A 66 -10.45 5.97 8.06
C ASP A 66 -10.24 4.56 7.50
N GLY A 67 -11.29 3.90 6.97
CA GLY A 67 -11.21 2.60 6.33
C GLY A 67 -10.77 2.61 4.85
N ASP A 68 -10.75 3.79 4.20
CA ASP A 68 -10.58 3.86 2.75
C ASP A 68 -9.19 3.41 2.28
N ALA A 69 -8.13 3.71 3.03
CA ALA A 69 -6.78 3.28 2.69
C ALA A 69 -6.64 1.75 2.68
N ARG A 70 -7.21 1.06 3.68
CA ARG A 70 -7.22 -0.41 3.72
C ARG A 70 -8.06 -0.99 2.60
N LYS A 71 -9.23 -0.42 2.35
CA LYS A 71 -10.12 -0.84 1.26
C LYS A 71 -9.42 -0.74 -0.09
N MET A 72 -8.73 0.38 -0.35
CA MET A 72 -7.96 0.60 -1.57
C MET A 72 -6.87 -0.46 -1.77
N PHE A 73 -6.18 -0.87 -0.71
CA PHE A 73 -5.22 -1.98 -0.78
C PHE A 73 -5.90 -3.30 -1.15
N HIS A 74 -7.02 -3.64 -0.50
CA HIS A 74 -7.75 -4.87 -0.81
C HIS A 74 -8.28 -4.89 -2.24
N ASP A 75 -8.81 -3.78 -2.74
CA ASP A 75 -9.25 -3.63 -4.13
C ASP A 75 -8.09 -3.84 -5.10
N ALA A 76 -6.89 -3.31 -4.78
CA ALA A 76 -5.69 -3.52 -5.58
C ALA A 76 -5.26 -5.00 -5.61
N VAL A 77 -5.29 -5.70 -4.48
CA VAL A 77 -4.98 -7.15 -4.43
C VAL A 77 -5.99 -7.94 -5.26
N ALA A 78 -7.28 -7.64 -5.15
CA ALA A 78 -8.32 -8.29 -5.94
C ALA A 78 -8.16 -8.08 -7.46
N LEU A 79 -7.52 -6.99 -7.90
CA LEU A 79 -7.17 -6.77 -9.31
C LEU A 79 -5.94 -7.58 -9.75
N ILE A 80 -5.09 -8.03 -8.83
CA ILE A 80 -3.91 -8.84 -9.12
C ILE A 80 -4.28 -10.32 -9.28
N GLU A 81 -5.23 -10.79 -8.47
CA GLU A 81 -5.69 -12.19 -8.43
C GLU A 81 -6.67 -12.57 -9.55
N LYS A 82 -7.15 -11.59 -10.33
CA LYS A 82 -7.91 -11.79 -11.57
C LYS A 82 -7.01 -12.17 -12.74
#